data_AF-K1UFT7-F1
#
_entry.id   AF-K1UFT7-F1
#
_cell.length_a   1.000
_cell.length_b   1.000
_cell.length_c   1.000
_cell.angle_alpha   90.00
_cell.angle_beta   90.00
_cell.angle_gamma   90.00
#
_symmetry.space_group_name_H-M   'P 1'
#
loop_
_entity.id
_entity.type
_entity.pdbx_description
1 polymer ?
#
loop_
_entity_poly.entity_id
_entity_poly.type
_entity_poly.pdbx_seq_one_letter_code
_entity_poly.pdbx_strand_id
1 'polypeptide(L)'
;MIEKPKKGQEFSNYSILGRVLLTPEIYDILARTKPGAGGEIQLTDAMAEYARNYGGMTAVEFTGKHYDMGNKLKVAEAQVELALQHPEIGEAFRAYLKEFCKTL
;
A
#
# COMPACT_ATOMS: atom_id res chain seq x y z
N MET A 1 -13.50 -5.26 -4.33
CA MET A 1 -12.36 -5.15 -3.38
C MET A 1 -12.74 -5.82 -2.06
N ILE A 2 -11.76 -6.26 -1.28
CA ILE A 2 -11.95 -6.95 0.00
C ILE A 2 -10.77 -6.60 0.92
N GLU A 3 -11.04 -6.27 2.18
CA GLU A 3 -10.01 -5.93 3.16
C GLU A 3 -9.25 -7.19 3.59
N LYS A 4 -7.92 -7.18 3.42
CA LYS A 4 -6.98 -8.24 3.86
C LYS A 4 -7.53 -9.67 3.64
N PRO A 5 -7.79 -10.06 2.38
CA PRO A 5 -8.37 -11.37 2.08
C PRO A 5 -7.46 -12.49 2.59
N LYS A 6 -8.08 -13.59 3.03
CA LYS A 6 -7.33 -14.83 3.23
C LYS A 6 -6.89 -15.36 1.87
N LYS A 7 -5.79 -16.13 1.86
CA LYS A 7 -5.32 -16.82 0.66
C LYS A 7 -6.45 -17.62 0.00
N GLY A 8 -6.66 -17.41 -1.29
CA GLY A 8 -7.74 -17.99 -2.09
C GLY A 8 -9.05 -17.21 -2.08
N GLN A 9 -9.13 -16.07 -1.39
CA GLN A 9 -10.29 -15.17 -1.40
C GLN A 9 -10.05 -13.89 -2.20
N GLU A 10 -8.81 -13.67 -2.64
CA GLU A 10 -8.45 -12.56 -3.50
C GLU A 10 -9.17 -12.62 -4.85
N PHE A 11 -9.67 -11.48 -5.32
CA PHE A 11 -10.29 -11.37 -6.64
C PHE A 11 -9.26 -11.18 -7.75
N SER A 12 -8.07 -10.66 -7.42
CA SER A 12 -6.97 -10.39 -8.35
C SER A 12 -5.66 -10.14 -7.58
N ASN A 13 -4.56 -9.93 -8.31
CA ASN A 13 -3.27 -9.53 -7.75
C ASN A 13 -3.11 -8.01 -7.52
N TYR A 14 -4.17 -7.22 -7.72
CA TYR A 14 -4.13 -5.77 -7.48
C TYR A 14 -4.43 -5.45 -6.02
N SER A 15 -3.60 -4.58 -5.43
CA SER A 15 -3.77 -4.08 -4.05
C SER A 15 -3.91 -2.54 -4.02
N ILE A 16 -4.59 -2.03 -3.00
CA ILE A 16 -4.82 -0.59 -2.83
C ILE A 16 -3.66 0.00 -2.03
N LEU A 17 -2.89 0.92 -2.61
CA LEU A 17 -1.67 1.51 -2.03
C LEU A 17 -1.93 2.63 -0.99
N GLY A 18 -3.16 2.81 -0.53
CA GLY A 18 -3.53 3.90 0.38
C GLY A 18 -3.60 5.28 -0.29
N ARG A 19 -3.99 5.33 -1.57
CA ARG A 19 -4.32 6.57 -2.28
C ARG A 19 -5.69 6.42 -2.90
N VAL A 20 -6.62 7.29 -2.51
CA VAL A 20 -8.02 7.24 -2.96
C VAL A 20 -8.51 8.67 -3.19
N LEU A 21 -9.29 8.84 -4.24
CA LEU A 21 -10.07 10.05 -4.47
C LEU A 21 -11.54 9.63 -4.39
N LEU A 22 -12.24 10.11 -3.38
CA LEU A 22 -13.60 9.68 -3.04
C LEU A 22 -14.55 10.87 -3.16
N THR A 23 -15.76 10.60 -3.64
CA THR A 23 -16.83 11.59 -3.66
C THR A 23 -17.46 11.71 -2.25
N PRO A 24 -18.14 12.81 -1.94
CA PRO A 24 -18.66 13.07 -0.59
C PRO A 24 -19.64 12.01 -0.05
N GLU A 25 -20.35 11.29 -0.92
CA GLU A 25 -21.28 10.22 -0.55
C GLU A 25 -20.62 9.12 0.31
N ILE A 26 -19.29 8.98 0.22
CA ILE A 26 -18.55 8.03 1.05
C ILE A 26 -18.76 8.27 2.55
N TYR A 27 -18.97 9.52 2.98
CA TYR A 27 -19.16 9.85 4.39
C TYR A 27 -20.49 9.29 4.92
N ASP A 28 -21.56 9.36 4.13
CA ASP A 28 -22.87 8.80 4.50
C ASP A 28 -22.83 7.27 4.57
N ILE A 29 -22.06 6.64 3.67
CA ILE A 29 -21.83 5.19 3.66
C ILE A 29 -21.02 4.79 4.90
N LEU A 30 -19.92 5.48 5.19
CA LEU A 30 -19.09 5.25 6.37
C LEU A 30 -19.90 5.36 7.66
N ALA A 31 -20.78 6.35 7.77
CA ALA A 31 -21.63 6.54 8.95
C ALA A 31 -22.56 5.34 9.25
N ARG A 32 -22.87 4.51 8.25
CA ARG A 32 -23.71 3.31 8.37
C ARG A 32 -22.92 2.00 8.27
N THR A 33 -21.62 2.09 7.96
CA THR A 33 -20.75 0.94 7.76
C THR A 33 -20.55 0.23 9.09
N LYS A 34 -20.88 -1.07 9.12
CA LYS A 34 -20.71 -1.90 10.30
C LYS A 34 -19.23 -2.26 10.48
N PRO A 35 -18.77 -2.54 11.71
CA PRO A 35 -17.44 -3.08 11.93
C PRO A 35 -17.17 -4.35 11.11
N GLY A 36 -16.03 -4.37 10.42
CA GLY A 36 -15.58 -5.45 9.54
C GLY A 36 -14.36 -6.18 10.11
N ALA A 37 -13.32 -6.32 9.30
CA ALA A 37 -12.06 -6.95 9.70
C ALA A 37 -11.48 -6.28 10.97
N GLY A 38 -11.09 -7.10 11.95
CA GLY A 38 -10.53 -6.61 13.21
C GLY A 38 -11.52 -5.91 14.14
N GLY A 39 -12.82 -5.86 13.80
CA GLY A 39 -13.82 -5.12 14.59
C GLY A 39 -13.77 -3.60 14.38
N GLU A 40 -13.12 -3.13 13.31
CA GLU A 40 -13.02 -1.71 12.97
C GLU A 40 -13.98 -1.35 11.83
N ILE A 41 -14.36 -0.08 11.75
CA ILE A 41 -15.08 0.46 10.58
C ILE A 41 -14.06 0.62 9.45
N GLN A 42 -14.15 -0.24 8.42
CA GLN A 42 -13.17 -0.28 7.34
C GLN A 42 -13.58 0.62 6.16
N LEU A 43 -12.67 1.47 5.70
CA LEU A 43 -12.87 2.25 4.49
C LEU A 43 -13.07 1.35 3.26
N THR A 44 -12.41 0.19 3.23
CA THR A 44 -12.54 -0.79 2.15
C THR A 44 -13.96 -1.33 2.00
N ASP A 45 -14.69 -1.50 3.11
CA ASP A 45 -16.08 -1.97 3.08
C ASP A 45 -17.01 -0.89 2.53
N ALA A 46 -16.83 0.37 2.96
CA ALA A 46 -17.57 1.51 2.43
C ALA A 46 -17.30 1.76 0.93
N MET A 47 -16.04 1.67 0.50
CA MET A 47 -15.67 1.77 -0.92
C MET A 47 -16.29 0.63 -1.74
N ALA A 48 -16.32 -0.58 -1.18
CA ALA A 48 -16.96 -1.71 -1.85
C ALA A 48 -18.49 -1.53 -1.99
N GLU A 49 -19.14 -0.92 -1.01
CA GLU A 49 -20.56 -0.53 -1.10
C GLU A 49 -20.77 0.56 -2.14
N TYR A 50 -19.96 1.62 -2.11
CA TYR A 50 -20.00 2.71 -3.11
C TYR A 50 -19.87 2.16 -4.54
N ALA A 51 -18.88 1.29 -4.76
CA ALA A 51 -18.63 0.68 -6.06
C ALA A 51 -19.79 -0.18 -6.57
N ARG A 52 -20.56 -0.82 -5.68
CA ARG A 52 -21.68 -1.69 -6.07
C ARG A 52 -22.98 -0.92 -6.31
N ASN A 53 -23.23 0.11 -5.50
CA ASN A 53 -24.59 0.66 -5.36
C ASN A 53 -24.75 2.14 -5.74
N TYR A 54 -23.65 2.88 -5.95
CA TYR A 54 -23.71 4.33 -6.15
C TYR A 54 -23.19 4.77 -7.51
N GLY A 55 -21.87 4.80 -7.71
CA GLY A 55 -21.25 5.37 -8.91
C GLY A 55 -20.24 4.48 -9.62
N GLY A 56 -19.97 3.28 -9.08
CA GLY A 56 -18.81 2.49 -9.49
C GLY A 56 -17.48 3.11 -9.00
N MET A 57 -16.37 2.41 -9.22
CA MET A 57 -15.04 2.92 -8.91
C MET A 57 -14.06 2.48 -9.99
N THR A 58 -13.11 3.36 -10.32
CA THR A 58 -12.04 3.09 -11.28
C THR A 58 -10.73 2.88 -10.54
N ALA A 59 -10.08 1.75 -10.78
CA ALA A 59 -8.71 1.52 -10.30
C ALA A 59 -7.72 2.20 -11.26
N VAL A 60 -6.74 2.91 -10.70
CA VAL A 60 -5.61 3.48 -11.45
C VAL A 60 -4.37 2.70 -11.08
N GLU A 61 -3.73 2.10 -12.08
CA GLU A 61 -2.47 1.39 -11.89
C GLU A 61 -1.35 2.40 -11.66
N PHE A 62 -0.64 2.25 -10.55
CA PHE A 62 0.53 3.07 -10.24
C PHE A 62 1.76 2.48 -10.90
N THR A 63 2.38 3.24 -11.79
CA THR A 63 3.68 2.90 -12.37
C THR A 63 4.79 3.52 -11.55
N GLY A 64 5.50 2.68 -10.79
CA GLY A 64 6.65 3.10 -10.00
C GLY A 64 7.00 2.08 -8.94
N LYS A 65 8.01 2.41 -8.13
CA LYS A 65 8.38 1.57 -6.99
C LYS A 65 7.61 2.00 -5.75
N HIS A 66 6.87 1.06 -5.17
CA HIS A 66 6.20 1.25 -3.90
C HIS A 66 7.06 0.68 -2.76
N TYR A 67 7.32 1.50 -1.74
CA TYR A 67 7.96 1.07 -0.51
C TYR A 67 6.92 0.95 0.60
N ASP A 68 6.67 -0.27 1.07
CA ASP A 68 5.77 -0.54 2.19
C ASP A 68 6.46 -0.16 3.50
N MET A 69 6.15 1.04 4.01
CA MET A 69 6.72 1.56 5.25
C MET A 69 6.08 0.96 6.52
N GLY A 70 5.05 0.12 6.38
CA GLY A 70 4.44 -0.62 7.49
C GLY A 70 5.22 -1.88 7.88
N ASN A 71 6.15 -2.34 7.04
CA ASN A 71 6.94 -3.54 7.26
C ASN A 71 8.41 -3.22 7.58
N LYS A 72 8.91 -3.68 8.73
CA LYS A 72 10.27 -3.38 9.21
C LYS A 72 11.38 -3.73 8.23
N LEU A 73 11.29 -4.90 7.57
CA LEU A 73 12.28 -5.32 6.58
C LEU A 73 12.21 -4.42 5.34
N LYS A 74 11.01 -4.14 4.86
CA LYS A 74 10.78 -3.27 3.69
C LYS A 74 11.28 -1.84 3.92
N VAL A 75 11.18 -1.33 5.15
CA VAL A 75 11.78 -0.04 5.55
C VAL A 75 13.30 -0.07 5.40
N ALA A 76 13.98 -1.12 5.87
CA ALA A 76 15.43 -1.25 5.75
C ALA A 76 15.86 -1.38 4.28
N GLU A 77 15.15 -2.18 3.48
CA GLU A 77 15.37 -2.29 2.04
C GLU A 77 15.21 -0.94 1.34
N ALA A 78 14.15 -0.18 1.66
CA ALA A 78 13.90 1.14 1.11
C ALA A 78 15.05 2.11 1.42
N GLN A 79 15.55 2.12 2.65
CA GLN A 79 16.67 2.96 3.06
C GLN A 79 17.94 2.65 2.27
N VAL A 80 18.26 1.35 2.10
CA VAL A 80 19.42 0.92 1.32
C VAL A 80 19.32 1.41 -0.13
N GLU A 81 18.17 1.21 -0.76
CA GLU A 81 17.97 1.59 -2.15
C GLU A 81 17.99 3.10 -2.38
N LEU A 82 17.33 3.86 -1.51
CA LEU A 82 17.31 5.32 -1.60
C LEU A 82 18.69 5.92 -1.31
N ALA A 83 19.44 5.36 -0.36
CA ALA A 83 20.82 5.78 -0.10
C ALA A 83 21.72 5.54 -1.31
N LEU A 84 21.55 4.43 -2.04
CA LEU A 84 22.29 4.14 -3.28
C LEU A 84 21.98 5.11 -4.44
N GLN A 85 20.84 5.81 -4.39
CA GLN A 85 20.43 6.83 -5.37
C GLN A 85 20.77 8.25 -4.92
N HIS A 86 21.22 8.45 -3.68
CA HIS A 86 21.44 9.78 -3.12
C HIS A 86 22.62 10.49 -3.84
N PRO A 87 22.46 11.74 -4.28
CA PRO A 87 23.47 12.45 -5.08
C PRO A 87 24.80 12.65 -4.36
N GLU A 88 24.78 12.83 -3.03
CA GLU A 88 25.99 13.09 -2.24
C GLU A 88 26.66 11.82 -1.68
N ILE A 89 25.89 10.81 -1.27
CA ILE A 89 26.42 9.65 -0.53
C ILE A 89 26.36 8.34 -1.32
N GLY A 90 25.66 8.30 -2.45
CA GLY A 90 25.34 7.05 -3.14
C GLY A 90 26.56 6.28 -3.64
N GLU A 91 27.58 6.97 -4.16
CA GLU A 91 28.82 6.34 -4.62
C GLU A 91 29.61 5.72 -3.46
N ALA A 92 29.85 6.49 -2.40
CA ALA A 92 30.57 6.03 -1.22
C ALA A 92 29.82 4.88 -0.52
N PHE A 93 28.50 5.00 -0.39
CA PHE A 93 27.65 3.96 0.22
C PHE A 93 27.64 2.66 -0.60
N ARG A 94 27.64 2.76 -1.94
CA ARG A 94 27.76 1.59 -2.83
C ARG A 94 29.08 0.86 -2.64
N ALA A 95 30.19 1.59 -2.53
CA ALA A 95 31.50 1.00 -2.28
C ALA A 95 31.54 0.29 -0.92
N TYR A 96 31.03 0.95 0.12
CA TYR A 96 30.91 0.36 1.46
C TYR A 96 30.08 -0.94 1.45
N LEU A 97 28.90 -0.93 0.84
CA LEU A 97 28.03 -2.11 0.80
C LEU A 97 28.69 -3.31 0.10
N LYS A 98 29.44 -3.09 -0.98
CA LYS A 98 30.16 -4.17 -1.67
C LYS A 98 31.21 -4.83 -0.78
N GLU A 99 31.92 -4.06 0.03
CA GLU A 99 32.88 -4.60 0.99
C GLU A 99 32.18 -5.26 2.19
N PHE A 100 31.13 -4.64 2.72
CA PHE A 100 30.35 -5.19 3.83
C PHE A 100 29.74 -6.56 3.48
N CYS A 101 29.18 -6.72 2.28
CA CYS A 101 28.60 -8.00 1.85
C CYS A 101 29.62 -9.14 1.76
N LYS A 102 30.93 -8.87 1.65
CA LYS A 102 31.97 -9.92 1.72
C LYS A 102 32.15 -10.48 3.14
N THR A 103 31.60 -9.80 4.14
CA THR A 103 31.68 -10.18 5.56
C THR A 103 30.46 -10.98 6.04
N LEU A 104 29.43 -11.10 5.20
CA LEU A 104 28.24 -11.92 5.43
C LEU A 104 28.46 -13.36 4.93
#